data_AF-A0A946DSX5-F1
#
_entry.id   AF-A0A946DSX5-F1
#
_cell.length_a   1.000
_cell.length_b   1.000
_cell.length_c   1.000
_cell.angle_alpha   90.00
_cell.angle_beta   90.00
_cell.angle_gamma   90.00
#
_symmetry.space_group_name_H-M   'P 1'
#
loop_
_entity.id
_entity.type
_entity.pdbx_description
1 polymer ?
#
loop_
_entity_poly.entity_id
_entity_poly.type
_entity_poly.pdbx_seq_one_letter_code
_entity_poly.pdbx_strand_id
1 'polypeptide(L)'
;MSNQYELHAAGLGLDDVANLDSFPWQHDEQSDADPPFAVRGADGTVWARLNGESGMLERMDGPANSEFAFRVLKRRFSTDMAMLTRRHDVLVNGLPALKLTLLGTKDSVRLAPGRMFYVTERVNPYIGMATEEHVGKKCPFCRMPITADTHVATCRCGAVYHNETGESHPDLSDEDRLDCVSKVQTCLACGHELKLSEHLLWNPESL
;
A
#
# COMPACT_ATOMS: atom_id res chain seq x y z
N MET A 1 -3.38 -4.22 -12.48
CA MET A 1 -2.63 -4.08 -11.20
C MET A 1 -3.32 -3.09 -10.28
N SER A 2 -3.72 -3.54 -9.08
CA SER A 2 -4.35 -2.71 -8.05
C SER A 2 -3.39 -2.56 -6.86
N ASN A 3 -2.70 -1.43 -6.76
CA ASN A 3 -2.09 -1.04 -5.49
C ASN A 3 -3.20 -0.71 -4.50
N GLN A 4 -3.01 -1.08 -3.24
CA GLN A 4 -3.98 -0.84 -2.18
C GLN A 4 -3.40 0.19 -1.20
N TYR A 5 -4.26 1.08 -0.72
CA TYR A 5 -3.94 1.98 0.38
C TYR A 5 -4.60 1.44 1.63
N GLU A 6 -3.89 1.57 2.74
CA GLU A 6 -4.40 1.23 4.05
C GLU A 6 -4.11 2.40 5.00
N LEU A 7 -5.09 2.73 5.84
CA LEU A 7 -4.90 3.62 6.99
C LEU A 7 -4.74 2.72 8.20
N HIS A 8 -3.59 2.72 8.83
CA HIS A 8 -3.40 1.99 10.08
C HIS A 8 -3.58 2.95 11.24
N ALA A 9 -4.40 2.60 12.24
CA ALA A 9 -4.30 3.30 13.52
C ALA A 9 -2.99 2.90 14.16
N ALA A 10 -2.24 3.89 14.61
CA ALA A 10 -1.24 3.62 15.62
C ALA A 10 -1.98 3.42 16.94
N GLY A 11 -1.76 2.26 17.58
CA GLY A 11 -2.11 2.04 18.98
C GLY A 11 -1.18 2.84 19.88
N LEU A 12 -1.18 4.17 19.74
CA LEU A 12 -0.54 5.04 20.72
C LEU A 12 -1.51 5.12 21.89
N GLY A 13 -1.21 4.38 22.95
CA GLY A 13 -1.83 4.59 24.26
C GLY A 13 -1.69 6.06 24.62
N LEU A 14 -2.82 6.75 24.77
CA LEU A 14 -2.85 8.18 25.11
C LEU A 14 -2.62 8.44 26.59
N ASP A 15 -1.79 7.64 27.23
CA ASP A 15 -1.35 7.87 28.62
C ASP A 15 0.02 8.59 28.66
N ASP A 16 0.74 8.70 27.53
CA ASP A 16 2.11 9.22 27.48
C ASP A 16 2.26 10.75 27.30
N VAL A 17 1.38 11.55 27.92
CA VAL A 17 1.68 12.99 28.16
C VAL A 17 1.60 13.38 29.64
N ALA A 18 1.47 12.41 30.56
CA ALA A 18 1.48 12.72 31.99
C ALA A 18 1.99 11.56 32.87
N ASN A 19 3.26 11.15 32.74
CA ASN A 19 4.15 10.83 33.88
C ASN A 19 5.43 10.12 33.40
N LEU A 20 6.56 10.80 33.53
CA LEU A 20 7.84 10.15 33.72
C LEU A 20 7.88 9.68 35.17
N ASP A 21 7.61 8.39 35.41
CA ASP A 21 8.30 7.58 36.43
C ASP A 21 7.68 6.17 36.48
N SER A 22 8.54 5.15 36.33
CA SER A 22 8.31 3.72 36.63
C SER A 22 7.81 2.81 35.48
N PHE A 23 8.75 2.32 34.66
CA PHE A 23 8.55 1.14 33.82
C PHE A 23 9.07 -0.13 34.52
N PRO A 24 8.26 -1.21 34.57
CA PRO A 24 8.76 -2.56 34.34
C PRO A 24 8.09 -3.14 33.09
N TRP A 25 8.90 -3.44 32.07
CA TRP A 25 8.46 -4.08 30.84
C TRP A 25 8.08 -5.54 31.10
N GLN A 26 6.81 -5.90 30.86
CA GLN A 26 6.43 -7.26 30.52
C GLN A 26 6.19 -7.32 29.01
N HIS A 27 6.97 -8.17 28.35
CA HIS A 27 6.73 -8.59 26.98
C HIS A 27 5.46 -9.43 26.96
N ASP A 28 4.42 -8.95 26.28
CA ASP A 28 3.30 -9.80 25.87
C ASP A 28 3.28 -9.97 24.35
N GLU A 29 2.83 -11.16 23.99
CA GLU A 29 2.96 -11.85 22.73
C GLU A 29 2.37 -11.06 21.55
N GLN A 30 3.15 -11.02 20.49
CA GLN A 30 2.82 -10.48 19.19
C GLN A 30 1.62 -11.26 18.62
N SER A 31 0.42 -10.69 18.71
CA SER A 31 -0.78 -11.31 18.13
C SER A 31 -0.76 -11.14 16.61
N ASP A 32 -0.92 -12.23 15.86
CA ASP A 32 -1.19 -12.29 14.42
C ASP A 32 -2.58 -11.71 14.04
N ALA A 33 -3.12 -10.78 14.83
CA ALA A 33 -4.36 -10.10 14.49
C ALA A 33 -4.08 -9.12 13.34
N ASP A 34 -4.86 -9.23 12.26
CA ASP A 34 -4.91 -8.22 11.21
C ASP A 34 -4.90 -6.81 11.85
N PRO A 35 -4.06 -5.87 11.37
CA PRO A 35 -4.00 -4.55 11.95
C PRO A 35 -5.42 -3.96 11.97
N PRO A 36 -5.83 -3.32 13.08
CA PRO A 36 -7.24 -3.28 13.50
C PRO A 36 -8.23 -2.57 12.56
N PHE A 37 -7.78 -2.02 11.42
CA PHE A 37 -8.60 -1.81 10.23
C PHE A 37 -7.69 -1.40 9.06
N ALA A 38 -7.84 -2.05 7.92
CA ALA A 38 -7.32 -1.59 6.64
C ALA A 38 -8.50 -1.09 5.80
N VAL A 39 -8.54 0.19 5.46
CA VAL A 39 -9.52 0.70 4.48
C VAL A 39 -9.08 0.26 3.08
N ARG A 40 -9.36 -1.01 2.74
CA ARG A 40 -8.99 -1.60 1.44
C ARG A 40 -9.82 -0.96 0.32
N GLY A 41 -9.23 0.03 -0.34
CA GLY A 41 -9.79 0.66 -1.52
C GLY A 41 -9.52 -0.17 -2.77
N ALA A 42 -10.47 -1.00 -3.19
CA ALA A 42 -10.53 -1.52 -4.55
C ALA A 42 -11.75 -0.87 -5.24
N ASP A 43 -11.45 -0.08 -6.27
CA ASP A 43 -12.38 0.42 -7.28
C ASP A 43 -13.45 1.42 -6.81
N GLY A 44 -13.06 2.69 -6.78
CA GLY A 44 -13.97 3.79 -6.49
C GLY A 44 -13.97 4.20 -5.03
N THR A 45 -14.64 5.31 -4.77
CA THR A 45 -14.58 6.02 -3.50
C THR A 45 -15.05 5.15 -2.33
N VAL A 46 -14.26 5.09 -1.26
CA VAL A 46 -14.67 4.50 0.01
C VAL A 46 -15.30 5.59 0.87
N TRP A 47 -16.55 5.41 1.25
CA TRP A 47 -17.23 6.27 2.21
C TRP A 47 -16.99 5.73 3.62
N ALA A 48 -16.72 6.62 4.57
CA ALA A 48 -16.47 6.22 5.94
C ALA A 48 -17.04 7.21 6.94
N ARG A 49 -17.24 6.75 8.17
CA ARG A 49 -17.58 7.57 9.35
C ARG A 49 -16.66 7.22 10.51
N LEU A 50 -16.50 8.12 11.46
CA LEU A 50 -15.85 7.79 12.72
C LEU A 50 -16.86 7.09 13.65
N ASN A 51 -16.50 5.94 14.19
CA ASN A 51 -17.23 5.34 15.30
C ASN A 51 -16.94 6.14 16.58
N GLY A 52 -17.99 6.63 17.25
CA GLY A 52 -17.84 7.48 18.44
C GLY A 52 -17.31 6.77 19.68
N GLU A 53 -17.51 5.45 19.79
CA GLU A 53 -17.04 4.63 20.91
C GLU A 53 -15.63 4.13 20.66
N SER A 54 -15.42 3.50 19.51
CA SER A 54 -14.16 2.89 19.15
C SER A 54 -13.19 3.86 18.53
N GLY A 55 -13.58 5.09 18.16
CA GLY A 55 -12.74 6.08 17.48
C GLY A 55 -12.08 5.58 16.17
N MET A 56 -12.56 4.47 15.61
CA MET A 56 -12.08 3.89 14.36
C MET A 56 -12.91 4.36 13.17
N LEU A 57 -12.34 4.22 11.97
CA LEU A 57 -13.10 4.42 10.74
C LEU A 57 -13.97 3.19 10.44
N GLU A 58 -15.26 3.42 10.23
CA GLU A 58 -16.21 2.43 9.73
C GLU A 58 -16.52 2.69 8.26
N ARG A 59 -16.44 1.64 7.44
CA ARG A 59 -16.86 1.71 6.04
C ARG A 59 -18.38 1.86 5.95
N MET A 60 -18.82 2.71 5.02
CA MET A 60 -20.22 2.98 4.72
C MET A 60 -20.54 2.57 3.28
N ASP A 61 -21.80 2.19 3.03
CA ASP A 61 -22.28 1.81 1.69
C ASP A 61 -22.55 3.00 0.76
N GLY A 62 -22.37 4.23 1.24
CA GLY A 62 -22.61 5.44 0.45
C GLY A 62 -22.32 6.75 1.18
N PRO A 63 -22.54 7.89 0.50
CA PRO A 63 -22.25 9.23 1.03
C PRO A 63 -23.27 9.71 2.08
N ALA A 64 -24.42 9.05 2.16
CA ALA A 64 -25.44 9.36 3.16
C ALA A 64 -24.88 9.03 4.54
N ASN A 65 -24.74 10.06 5.38
CA ASN A 65 -24.14 9.97 6.73
C ASN A 65 -22.64 9.63 6.79
N SER A 66 -21.92 9.67 5.66
CA SER A 66 -20.46 9.56 5.67
C SER A 66 -19.85 10.88 6.15
N GLU A 67 -18.84 10.80 7.00
CA GLU A 67 -18.03 11.94 7.41
C GLU A 67 -16.81 12.13 6.50
N PHE A 68 -16.36 11.04 5.88
CA PHE A 68 -15.18 10.95 5.05
C PHE A 68 -15.47 10.24 3.73
N ALA A 69 -14.70 10.60 2.70
CA ALA A 69 -14.59 9.85 1.47
C ALA A 69 -13.11 9.70 1.09
N PHE A 70 -12.65 8.48 0.83
CA PHE A 70 -11.28 8.19 0.43
C PHE A 70 -11.28 7.66 -1.00
N ARG A 71 -10.32 8.11 -1.81
CA ARG A 71 -10.13 7.58 -3.16
C ARG A 71 -8.66 7.50 -3.52
N VAL A 72 -8.24 6.34 -4.00
CA VAL A 72 -6.91 6.15 -4.56
C VAL A 72 -6.84 6.83 -5.93
N LEU A 73 -5.87 7.73 -6.08
CA LEU A 73 -5.56 8.45 -7.31
C LEU A 73 -4.26 7.88 -7.89
N LYS A 74 -4.38 7.16 -9.01
CA LYS A 74 -3.21 6.68 -9.77
C LYS A 74 -2.68 7.82 -10.64
N ARG A 75 -1.45 8.26 -10.39
CA ARG A 75 -0.72 9.20 -11.23
C ARG A 75 0.43 8.44 -11.92
N ARG A 76 1.12 9.10 -12.85
CA ARG A 76 2.13 8.43 -13.69
C ARG A 76 3.28 7.81 -12.88
N PHE A 77 3.64 8.38 -11.73
CA PHE A 77 4.78 7.96 -10.92
C PHE A 77 4.50 7.83 -9.42
N SER A 78 3.35 8.32 -8.98
CA SER A 78 2.88 8.19 -7.61
C SER A 78 1.48 7.61 -7.62
N THR A 79 1.16 6.94 -6.52
CA THR A 79 -0.23 6.77 -6.13
C THR A 79 -0.42 7.70 -4.92
N ASP A 80 -1.53 8.42 -4.88
CA ASP A 80 -1.89 9.32 -3.79
C ASP A 80 -3.30 8.93 -3.31
N MET A 81 -3.64 9.20 -2.04
CA MET A 81 -4.99 9.02 -1.53
C MET A 81 -5.67 10.38 -1.37
N ALA A 82 -6.75 10.62 -2.10
CA ALA A 82 -7.61 11.77 -1.85
C ALA A 82 -8.53 11.48 -0.67
N MET A 83 -8.58 12.40 0.30
CA MET A 83 -9.54 12.44 1.38
C MET A 83 -10.47 13.64 1.20
N LEU A 84 -11.76 13.40 1.19
CA LEU A 84 -12.80 14.40 1.38
C LEU A 84 -13.33 14.29 2.80
N THR A 85 -13.52 15.42 3.49
CA THR A 85 -14.14 15.43 4.82
C THR A 85 -15.12 16.58 4.98
N ARG A 86 -16.17 16.34 5.77
CA ARG A 86 -17.11 17.39 6.21
C ARG A 86 -16.76 17.94 7.59
N ARG A 87 -15.78 17.33 8.27
CA ARG A 87 -15.37 17.70 9.61
C ARG A 87 -14.37 18.86 9.58
N HIS A 88 -14.33 19.62 10.67
CA HIS A 88 -13.45 20.78 10.84
C HIS A 88 -12.28 20.52 11.82
N ASP A 89 -12.31 19.38 12.52
CA ASP A 89 -11.37 18.99 13.56
C ASP A 89 -10.31 18.00 13.07
N VAL A 90 -10.29 17.70 11.77
CA VAL A 90 -9.32 16.77 11.17
C VAL A 90 -7.97 17.47 11.02
N LEU A 91 -6.90 16.84 11.49
CA LEU A 91 -5.53 17.30 11.27
C LEU A 91 -4.79 16.35 10.33
N VAL A 92 -4.02 16.90 9.40
CA VAL A 92 -3.08 16.16 8.55
C VAL A 92 -1.70 16.73 8.81
N ASN A 93 -0.77 15.89 9.26
CA ASN A 93 0.57 16.31 9.66
C ASN A 93 0.55 17.47 10.67
N GLY A 94 -0.41 17.44 11.60
CA GLY A 94 -0.60 18.46 12.64
C GLY A 94 -1.29 19.74 12.19
N LEU A 95 -1.61 19.90 10.90
CA LEU A 95 -2.28 21.08 10.36
C LEU A 95 -3.77 20.79 10.07
N PRO A 96 -4.67 21.77 10.21
CA PRO A 96 -6.07 21.59 9.83
C PRO A 96 -6.20 21.12 8.37
N ALA A 97 -6.94 20.03 8.18
CA ALA A 97 -7.20 19.49 6.86
C ALA A 97 -8.10 20.43 6.05
N LEU A 98 -7.84 20.49 4.74
CA LEU A 98 -8.78 21.09 3.80
C LEU A 98 -9.95 20.12 3.57
N LYS A 99 -11.07 20.63 3.03
CA LYS A 99 -12.21 19.77 2.65
C LYS A 99 -11.83 18.67 1.66
N LEU A 100 -10.84 18.94 0.81
CA LEU A 100 -10.18 17.98 -0.06
C LEU A 100 -8.68 18.02 0.25
N THR A 101 -8.13 16.90 0.70
CA THR A 101 -6.71 16.75 1.00
C THR A 101 -6.15 15.58 0.20
N LEU A 102 -4.96 15.76 -0.37
CA LEU A 102 -4.19 14.66 -0.94
C LEU A 102 -3.25 14.14 0.14
N LEU A 103 -3.27 12.84 0.34
CA LEU A 103 -2.51 12.13 1.35
C LEU A 103 -1.49 11.23 0.65
N GLY A 104 -0.22 11.42 0.97
CA GLY A 104 0.88 10.57 0.56
C GLY A 104 1.21 9.50 1.59
N THR A 105 1.98 8.50 1.19
CA THR A 105 2.58 7.53 2.12
C THR A 105 3.35 8.26 3.21
N LYS A 106 3.22 7.83 4.47
CA LYS A 106 3.78 8.43 5.70
C LYS A 106 3.01 9.63 6.26
N ASP A 107 2.01 10.16 5.57
CA ASP A 107 1.20 11.22 6.16
C ASP A 107 0.47 10.71 7.40
N SER A 108 0.48 11.55 8.44
CA SER A 108 -0.28 11.34 9.67
C SER A 108 -1.61 12.05 9.59
N VAL A 109 -2.68 11.39 10.03
CA VAL A 109 -4.04 11.90 10.01
C VAL A 109 -4.64 11.73 11.40
N ARG A 110 -5.12 12.82 12.01
CA ARG A 110 -5.84 12.80 13.28
C ARG A 110 -7.31 13.09 13.01
N LEU A 111 -8.15 12.08 13.24
CA LEU A 111 -9.59 12.14 12.94
C LEU A 111 -10.45 12.37 14.18
N ALA A 112 -9.90 12.08 15.35
CA ALA A 112 -10.52 12.23 16.66
C ALA A 112 -9.45 12.68 17.66
N PRO A 113 -9.84 13.33 18.77
CA PRO A 113 -8.93 13.56 19.88
C PRO A 113 -8.18 12.27 20.24
N GLY A 114 -6.86 12.36 20.18
CA GLY A 114 -5.95 11.30 20.59
C GLY A 114 -5.73 10.13 19.63
N ARG A 115 -6.51 9.98 18.54
CA ARG A 115 -6.29 8.89 17.58
C ARG A 115 -5.55 9.36 16.35
N MET A 116 -4.36 8.79 16.14
CA MET A 116 -3.54 9.04 14.98
C MET A 116 -3.54 7.84 14.04
N PHE A 117 -3.73 8.14 12.77
CA PHE A 117 -3.72 7.21 11.67
C PHE A 117 -2.52 7.55 10.79
N TYR A 118 -1.92 6.55 10.16
CA TYR A 118 -0.90 6.77 9.16
C TYR A 118 -1.28 6.14 7.83
N VAL A 119 -0.93 6.84 6.76
CA VAL A 119 -1.17 6.40 5.40
C VAL A 119 -0.02 5.51 4.95
N THR A 120 -0.34 4.27 4.58
CA THR A 120 0.62 3.38 3.92
C THR A 120 0.12 2.92 2.55
N GLU A 121 1.07 2.60 1.67
CA GLU A 121 0.82 1.97 0.38
C GLU A 121 1.27 0.51 0.45
N ARG A 122 0.33 -0.39 0.19
CA ARG A 122 0.54 -1.82 0.06
C ARG A 122 0.71 -2.15 -1.42
N VAL A 123 1.89 -2.61 -1.78
CA VAL A 123 2.25 -2.96 -3.15
C VAL A 123 2.18 -4.47 -3.30
N ASN A 124 1.34 -4.92 -4.22
CA ASN A 124 1.26 -6.32 -4.64
C ASN A 124 1.67 -6.43 -6.12
N PRO A 125 2.95 -6.72 -6.41
CA PRO A 125 3.47 -6.88 -7.77
C PRO A 125 2.74 -7.99 -8.51
N TYR A 126 2.43 -7.78 -9.79
CA TYR A 126 1.86 -8.87 -10.59
C TYR A 126 2.96 -9.88 -10.94
N ILE A 127 2.76 -11.13 -10.54
CA ILE A 127 3.59 -12.27 -10.91
C ILE A 127 2.69 -13.35 -11.48
N GLY A 128 2.97 -13.78 -12.70
CA GLY A 128 2.13 -14.72 -13.43
C GLY A 128 2.43 -14.74 -14.92
N MET A 129 1.58 -15.43 -15.68
CA MET A 129 1.66 -15.43 -17.15
C MET A 129 1.49 -14.01 -17.72
N ALA A 130 2.12 -13.73 -18.85
CA ALA A 130 1.93 -12.46 -19.53
C ALA A 130 0.45 -12.22 -19.88
N THR A 131 -0.08 -11.04 -19.53
CA THR A 131 -1.39 -10.58 -19.98
C THR A 131 -1.28 -9.96 -21.37
N GLU A 132 -2.40 -9.71 -22.04
CA GLU A 132 -2.40 -9.01 -23.34
C GLU A 132 -1.69 -7.65 -23.30
N GLU A 133 -1.76 -6.94 -22.16
CA GLU A 133 -1.04 -5.67 -21.96
C GLU A 133 0.48 -5.84 -21.83
N HIS A 134 0.96 -7.05 -21.54
CA HIS A 134 2.38 -7.35 -21.39
C HIS A 134 3.03 -7.75 -22.71
N VAL A 135 2.32 -8.49 -23.56
CA VAL A 135 2.84 -9.05 -24.82
C VAL A 135 3.41 -7.95 -25.72
N GLY A 136 4.61 -8.17 -26.23
CA GLY A 136 5.34 -7.25 -27.10
C GLY A 136 6.08 -6.12 -26.37
N LYS A 137 5.84 -5.89 -25.07
CA LYS A 137 6.70 -4.99 -24.28
C LYS A 137 8.11 -5.57 -24.21
N LYS A 138 9.13 -4.71 -24.17
CA LYS A 138 10.52 -5.15 -24.02
C LYS A 138 10.89 -5.23 -22.56
N CYS A 139 11.49 -6.34 -22.14
CA CYS A 139 12.08 -6.45 -20.81
C CYS A 139 13.18 -5.38 -20.63
N PRO A 140 13.14 -4.53 -19.57
CA PRO A 140 14.15 -3.49 -19.37
C PRO A 140 15.58 -4.02 -19.20
N PHE A 141 15.74 -5.27 -18.76
CA PHE A 141 17.03 -5.93 -18.55
C PHE A 141 17.61 -6.49 -19.87
N CYS A 142 17.03 -7.57 -20.41
CA CYS A 142 17.57 -8.25 -21.59
C CYS A 142 17.11 -7.67 -22.94
N ARG A 143 16.15 -6.74 -22.93
CA ARG A 143 15.54 -6.09 -24.12
C ARG A 143 14.77 -7.02 -25.06
N MET A 144 14.71 -8.33 -24.78
CA MET A 144 13.84 -9.27 -25.50
C MET A 144 12.36 -8.91 -25.26
N PRO A 145 11.50 -9.11 -26.28
CA PRO A 145 10.07 -8.92 -26.14
C PRO A 145 9.44 -9.98 -25.22
N ILE A 146 8.47 -9.57 -24.42
CA ILE A 146 7.61 -10.46 -23.64
C ILE A 146 6.64 -11.17 -24.59
N THR A 147 6.53 -12.49 -24.51
CA THR A 147 5.57 -13.30 -25.27
C THR A 147 4.43 -13.77 -24.36
N ALA A 148 3.36 -14.32 -24.92
CA ALA A 148 2.17 -14.71 -24.16
C ALA A 148 2.41 -15.90 -23.22
N ASP A 149 3.37 -16.75 -23.56
CA ASP A 149 3.86 -17.89 -22.77
C ASP A 149 4.89 -17.50 -21.71
N THR A 150 5.42 -16.28 -21.73
CA THR A 150 6.38 -15.83 -20.71
C THR A 150 5.70 -15.70 -19.34
N HIS A 151 6.34 -16.25 -18.31
CA HIS A 151 6.02 -15.92 -16.92
C HIS A 151 6.77 -14.65 -16.51
N VAL A 152 6.05 -13.65 -15.99
CA VAL A 152 6.57 -12.30 -15.79
C VAL A 152 6.40 -11.81 -14.36
N ALA A 153 7.23 -10.84 -13.98
CA ALA A 153 7.04 -9.99 -12.82
C ALA A 153 6.88 -8.54 -13.29
N THR A 154 5.91 -7.81 -12.72
CA THR A 154 5.62 -6.44 -13.12
C THR A 154 5.89 -5.47 -11.98
N CYS A 155 6.73 -4.47 -12.26
CA CYS A 155 6.98 -3.36 -11.36
C CYS A 155 5.73 -2.49 -11.20
N ARG A 156 5.61 -1.78 -10.07
CA ARG A 156 4.54 -0.79 -9.83
C ARG A 156 4.42 0.29 -10.92
N CYS A 157 5.50 0.58 -11.65
CA CYS A 157 5.48 1.55 -12.76
C CYS A 157 4.94 0.97 -14.08
N GLY A 158 4.63 -0.33 -14.12
CA GLY A 158 4.17 -1.04 -15.32
C GLY A 158 5.28 -1.66 -16.18
N ALA A 159 6.54 -1.54 -15.78
CA ALA A 159 7.65 -2.23 -16.44
C ALA A 159 7.58 -3.74 -16.16
N VAL A 160 7.76 -4.55 -17.20
CA VAL A 160 7.59 -6.01 -17.18
C VAL A 160 8.94 -6.69 -17.34
N TYR A 161 9.22 -7.68 -16.50
CA TYR A 161 10.46 -8.46 -16.50
C TYR A 161 10.14 -9.94 -16.69
N HIS A 162 11.00 -10.68 -17.40
CA HIS A 162 10.92 -12.14 -17.42
C HIS A 162 11.23 -12.68 -16.02
N ASN A 163 10.44 -13.67 -15.60
CA ASN A 163 10.50 -14.34 -14.30
C ASN A 163 10.14 -15.83 -14.50
N GLU A 164 10.82 -16.48 -15.45
CA GLU A 164 10.61 -17.90 -15.73
C GLU A 164 11.26 -18.76 -14.64
N THR A 165 10.50 -19.73 -14.15
CA THR A 165 10.85 -20.63 -13.04
C THR A 165 10.69 -22.08 -13.49
N GLY A 166 11.25 -23.03 -12.73
CA GLY A 166 11.02 -24.45 -13.00
C GLY A 166 9.55 -24.88 -12.91
N GLU A 167 8.74 -24.16 -12.16
CA GLU A 167 7.29 -24.39 -12.07
C GLU A 167 6.54 -23.87 -13.30
N SER A 168 6.94 -22.72 -13.84
CA SER A 168 6.27 -22.13 -15.02
C SER A 168 6.75 -22.73 -16.35
N HIS A 169 8.01 -23.16 -16.43
CA HIS A 169 8.63 -23.74 -17.62
C HIS A 169 9.42 -25.01 -17.28
N PRO A 170 8.72 -26.11 -16.91
CA PRO A 170 9.36 -27.35 -16.47
C PRO A 170 10.17 -28.04 -17.57
N ASP A 171 9.81 -27.82 -18.84
CA ASP A 171 10.46 -28.44 -20.00
C ASP A 171 11.77 -27.73 -20.41
N LEU A 172 12.05 -26.55 -19.86
CA LEU A 172 13.28 -25.79 -20.13
C LEU A 172 14.35 -26.08 -19.07
N SER A 173 15.61 -26.12 -19.50
CA SER A 173 16.75 -26.16 -18.58
C SER A 173 16.90 -24.84 -17.83
N ASP A 174 17.56 -24.84 -16.68
CA ASP A 174 17.81 -23.61 -15.90
C ASP A 174 18.57 -22.54 -16.70
N GLU A 175 19.42 -22.94 -17.65
CA GLU A 175 20.21 -22.03 -18.49
C GLU A 175 19.38 -21.37 -19.59
N ASP A 176 18.32 -22.03 -20.06
CA ASP A 176 17.46 -21.54 -21.13
C ASP A 176 16.31 -20.64 -20.61
N ARG A 177 16.05 -20.63 -19.30
CA ARG A 177 14.97 -19.83 -18.70
C ARG A 177 15.35 -18.36 -18.59
N LEU A 178 14.39 -17.50 -18.94
CA LEU A 178 14.50 -16.05 -18.81
C LEU A 178 14.08 -15.63 -17.39
N ASP A 179 15.02 -15.64 -16.44
CA ASP A 179 14.85 -15.08 -15.11
C ASP A 179 15.59 -13.74 -14.97
N CYS A 180 15.07 -12.73 -15.67
CA CYS A 180 15.69 -11.40 -15.71
C CYS A 180 15.47 -10.63 -14.41
N VAL A 181 14.34 -10.87 -13.72
CA VAL A 181 13.98 -10.10 -12.52
C VAL A 181 14.91 -10.41 -11.34
N SER A 182 15.41 -11.64 -11.21
CA SER A 182 16.37 -11.98 -10.13
C SER A 182 17.74 -11.32 -10.29
N LYS A 183 18.06 -10.81 -11.49
CA LYS A 183 19.34 -10.14 -11.79
C LYS A 183 19.34 -8.65 -11.48
N VAL A 184 18.20 -8.10 -11.05
CA VAL A 184 18.06 -6.66 -10.75
C VAL A 184 17.39 -6.45 -9.39
N GLN A 185 17.96 -5.56 -8.59
CA GLN A 185 17.35 -5.16 -7.31
C GLN A 185 16.40 -3.96 -7.46
N THR A 186 16.61 -3.14 -8.49
CA THR A 186 15.82 -1.95 -8.77
C THR A 186 15.29 -1.96 -10.19
N CYS A 187 14.11 -1.38 -10.37
CA CYS A 187 13.47 -1.27 -11.66
C CYS A 187 14.25 -0.31 -12.55
N LEU A 188 14.90 -0.85 -13.58
CA LEU A 188 15.61 -0.07 -14.61
C LEU A 188 14.75 0.96 -15.36
N ALA A 189 13.42 0.95 -15.20
CA ALA A 189 12.54 1.97 -15.77
C ALA A 189 12.21 3.13 -14.80
N CYS A 190 12.16 2.90 -13.49
CA CYS A 190 11.69 3.91 -12.53
C CYS A 190 12.53 4.05 -11.25
N GLY A 191 13.57 3.25 -11.07
CA GLY A 191 14.48 3.27 -9.92
C GLY A 191 13.93 2.65 -8.63
N HIS A 192 12.63 2.36 -8.53
CA HIS A 192 12.07 1.70 -7.34
C HIS A 192 12.61 0.29 -7.14
N GLU A 193 12.75 -0.14 -5.89
CA GLU A 193 13.08 -1.51 -5.53
C GLU A 193 12.07 -2.49 -6.14
N LEU A 194 12.58 -3.59 -6.70
CA LEU A 194 11.77 -4.69 -7.21
C LEU A 194 11.64 -5.74 -6.11
N LYS A 195 10.45 -5.85 -5.54
CA LYS A 195 10.09 -6.96 -4.67
C LYS A 195 9.15 -7.89 -5.41
N LEU A 196 9.26 -9.18 -5.15
CA LEU A 196 8.40 -10.23 -5.73
C LEU A 196 7.31 -10.70 -4.76
N SER A 197 7.28 -10.13 -3.56
CA SER A 197 6.23 -10.36 -2.59
C SER A 197 5.46 -9.09 -2.33
N GLU A 198 4.26 -9.27 -1.82
CA GLU A 198 3.50 -8.19 -1.22
C GLU A 198 4.31 -7.53 -0.11
N HIS A 199 4.28 -6.20 -0.06
CA HIS A 199 4.98 -5.42 0.97
C HIS A 199 4.34 -4.05 1.16
N LEU A 200 4.58 -3.48 2.34
CA LEU A 200 4.31 -2.07 2.62
C LEU A 200 5.52 -1.24 2.16
N LEU A 201 5.26 -0.08 1.53
CA LEU A 201 6.33 0.89 1.24
C LEU A 201 6.91 1.52 2.51
N TRP A 202 6.12 1.55 3.57
CA TRP A 202 6.53 2.03 4.87
C TRP A 202 5.64 1.41 5.95
N ASN A 203 6.26 0.95 7.04
CA ASN A 203 5.56 0.41 8.20
C ASN A 203 5.53 1.46 9.32
N PRO A 204 4.37 1.94 9.79
CA PRO A 204 4.28 2.82 10.95
C PRO A 204 4.83 2.23 12.25
N GLU A 205 4.89 0.90 12.39
CA GLU A 205 5.43 0.23 13.58
C GLU A 205 6.94 0.37 13.72
N SER A 206 7.64 0.86 12.68
CA SER A 206 9.07 1.11 12.75
C SER A 206 9.42 2.51 13.29
N LEU A 207 8.44 3.25 13.82
CA LEU A 207 8.62 4.59 14.40
C LEU A 207 9.11 4.54 15.85
#